data_AF-K7YYI8-F1
#
_entry.id   AF-K7YYI8-F1
#
_cell.length_a   1.000
_cell.length_b   1.000
_cell.length_c   1.000
_cell.angle_alpha   90.00
_cell.angle_beta   90.00
_cell.angle_gamma   90.00
#
_symmetry.space_group_name_H-M   'P 1'
#
loop_
_entity.id
_entity.type
_entity.pdbx_description
1 polymer ?
#
loop_
_entity_poly.entity_id
_entity_poly.type
_entity_poly.pdbx_seq_one_letter_code
_entity_poly.pdbx_strand_id
1 'polypeptide(L)'
;MKNVMKYGVVAAALVVSQSASASFWGKVKNAFNDCKYEDQEYSQVYSYEKAITTRLPEYLRQQQAFNEQDFYSKPWLRDFRYVIVINKAEQGRTAQTMRVYEYGRVVINSKVSTGREGLELKRKNKECTGAPAKSYWSQTPTGYYTPKFLSKDHHSSSWDSSMPFAIFYDVDNGLALHEVYKKYTDYLGGRASGGCTRQDAKTAEELFNRVKETERATIPEINPDGTPVLNEDGSVKYINSQYWTSQKTGETVKFNTFSALIIVQDVRD
;
A
#
# COMPACT_ATOMS: atom_id res chain seq x y z
N MET A 1 -49.84 37.90 41.48
CA MET A 1 -49.08 38.42 40.32
C MET A 1 -48.72 37.19 39.47
N LYS A 2 -49.52 36.81 38.46
CA LYS A 2 -49.39 37.22 37.03
C LYS A 2 -47.91 37.21 36.61
N ASN A 3 -47.41 36.29 35.79
CA ASN A 3 -47.81 36.08 34.40
C ASN A 3 -47.63 34.65 33.88
N VAL A 4 -48.56 34.29 32.99
CA VAL A 4 -48.55 33.18 32.04
C VAL A 4 -48.13 33.73 30.67
N MET A 5 -47.34 32.99 29.87
CA MET A 5 -47.37 32.94 28.39
C MET A 5 -46.34 31.90 27.92
N LYS A 6 -46.71 30.74 27.35
CA LYS A 6 -47.26 30.41 26.01
C LYS A 6 -46.18 30.22 24.91
N TYR A 7 -46.16 28.97 24.42
CA TYR A 7 -45.91 28.46 23.06
C TYR A 7 -44.87 29.13 22.14
N GLY A 8 -43.96 28.29 21.64
CA GLY A 8 -43.21 28.52 20.41
C GLY A 8 -42.44 27.27 19.99
N VAL A 9 -43.11 26.35 19.30
CA VAL A 9 -42.42 25.32 18.51
C VAL A 9 -41.70 26.06 17.38
N VAL A 10 -40.37 26.07 17.42
CA VAL A 10 -39.55 26.45 16.25
C VAL A 10 -38.86 25.19 15.78
N ALA A 11 -39.44 24.58 14.74
CA ALA A 11 -38.74 23.63 13.89
C ALA A 11 -37.61 24.38 13.19
N ALA A 12 -36.41 24.32 13.75
CA ALA A 12 -35.20 24.72 13.04
C ALA A 12 -34.68 23.49 12.31
N ALA A 13 -34.86 23.47 10.99
CA ALA A 13 -34.18 22.53 10.11
C ALA A 13 -32.66 22.65 10.34
N LEU A 14 -32.07 21.65 10.98
CA LEU A 14 -30.63 21.48 11.01
C LEU A 14 -30.20 21.01 9.63
N VAL A 15 -29.83 21.97 8.79
CA VAL A 15 -28.96 21.73 7.65
C VAL A 15 -27.67 21.17 8.24
N VAL A 16 -27.44 19.87 8.05
CA VAL A 16 -26.18 19.22 8.41
C VAL A 16 -25.12 19.77 7.45
N SER A 17 -24.43 20.84 7.85
CA SER A 17 -23.23 21.28 7.14
C SER A 17 -22.17 20.20 7.33
N GLN A 18 -21.78 19.55 6.24
CA GLN A 18 -20.66 18.62 6.16
C GLN A 18 -19.33 19.34 6.42
N SER A 19 -19.05 19.64 7.68
CA SER A 19 -17.74 20.15 8.11
C SER A 19 -17.43 19.69 9.53
N ALA A 20 -17.65 18.39 9.79
CA ALA A 20 -17.25 17.73 11.02
C ALA A 20 -16.67 16.34 10.70
N SER A 21 -15.54 16.32 9.98
CA SER A 21 -14.64 15.16 9.92
C SER A 21 -13.17 15.57 9.88
N ALA A 22 -12.84 16.71 10.50
CA ALA A 22 -11.48 16.98 10.99
C ALA A 22 -11.19 16.00 12.14
N SER A 23 -10.94 14.76 11.74
CA SER A 23 -10.80 13.62 12.62
C SER A 23 -9.61 13.83 13.55
N PHE A 24 -9.77 13.34 14.77
CA PHE A 24 -8.77 13.09 15.81
C PHE A 24 -7.35 12.76 15.28
N TRP A 25 -7.25 12.13 14.11
CA TRP A 25 -6.03 11.89 13.34
C TRP A 25 -5.15 13.11 13.04
N GLY A 26 -5.72 14.32 12.93
CA GLY A 26 -4.93 15.56 12.82
C GLY A 26 -4.08 15.85 14.06
N LYS A 27 -4.53 15.40 15.24
CA LYS A 27 -3.81 15.59 16.51
C LYS A 27 -2.83 14.45 16.82
N VAL A 28 -3.05 13.24 16.30
CA VAL A 28 -2.15 12.09 16.49
C VAL A 28 -0.93 12.13 15.53
N LYS A 29 -0.98 12.94 14.47
CA LYS A 29 0.17 13.21 13.56
C LYS A 29 1.35 13.96 14.20
N ASN A 30 1.27 14.32 15.49
CA ASN A 30 2.16 15.30 16.14
C ASN A 30 3.28 14.72 17.03
N ALA A 31 3.60 13.42 16.98
CA ALA A 31 4.44 12.78 17.99
C ALA A 31 5.96 12.70 17.70
N PHE A 32 6.49 13.32 16.65
CA PHE A 32 7.94 13.41 16.40
C PHE A 32 8.24 14.79 15.82
N ASN A 33 8.66 15.75 16.65
CA ASN A 33 8.51 17.15 16.29
C ASN A 33 9.64 18.03 16.80
N ASP A 34 10.49 18.50 15.90
CA ASP A 34 11.29 19.72 16.13
C ASP A 34 11.26 20.72 14.94
N CYS A 35 10.42 20.47 13.92
CA CYS A 35 10.31 21.36 12.77
C CYS A 35 8.93 21.31 12.07
N LYS A 36 7.90 21.93 12.65
CA LYS A 36 6.64 22.07 11.91
C LYS A 36 6.75 23.22 10.91
N TYR A 37 6.06 23.07 9.79
CA TYR A 37 5.60 24.21 9.03
C TYR A 37 4.60 24.99 9.90
N GLU A 38 4.65 26.32 9.86
CA GLU A 38 3.57 27.13 10.41
C GLU A 38 2.29 26.94 9.58
N ASP A 39 1.09 27.10 10.15
CA ASP A 39 -0.17 26.71 9.48
C ASP A 39 -0.39 27.36 8.10
N GLN A 40 -0.03 28.65 7.97
CA GLN A 40 -0.10 29.37 6.71
C GLN A 40 0.95 28.88 5.70
N GLU A 41 2.19 28.67 6.16
CA GLU A 41 3.30 28.12 5.36
C GLU A 41 2.94 26.71 4.87
N TYR A 42 2.39 25.88 5.75
CA TYR A 42 1.99 24.50 5.45
C TYR A 42 0.99 24.47 4.30
N SER A 43 -0.05 25.30 4.36
CA SER A 43 -1.12 25.31 3.35
C SER A 43 -0.60 25.70 1.96
N GLN A 44 0.32 26.67 1.90
CA GLN A 44 0.96 27.12 0.66
C GLN A 44 1.88 26.04 0.09
N VAL A 45 2.79 25.51 0.91
CA VAL A 45 3.76 24.49 0.48
C VAL A 45 3.04 23.19 0.09
N TYR A 46 2.04 22.77 0.86
CA TYR A 46 1.22 21.61 0.52
C TYR A 46 0.51 21.77 -0.83
N SER A 47 -0.09 22.93 -1.08
CA SER A 47 -0.81 23.19 -2.35
C SER A 47 0.15 23.17 -3.55
N TYR A 48 1.33 23.78 -3.40
CA TYR A 48 2.37 23.77 -4.42
C TYR A 48 2.90 22.36 -4.69
N GLU A 49 3.34 21.64 -3.64
CA GLU A 49 3.89 20.29 -3.76
C GLU A 49 2.85 19.31 -4.32
N LYS A 50 1.57 19.43 -3.94
CA LYS A 50 0.48 18.62 -4.48
C LYS A 50 0.30 18.79 -5.98
N ALA A 51 0.51 20.00 -6.50
CA ALA A 51 0.34 20.29 -7.93
C ALA A 51 1.48 19.72 -8.79
N ILE A 52 2.70 19.61 -8.23
CA ILE A 52 3.89 19.16 -8.97
C ILE A 52 4.26 17.70 -8.72
N THR A 53 3.73 17.09 -7.65
CA THR A 53 4.05 15.71 -7.29
C THR A 53 3.13 14.75 -8.05
N THR A 54 3.71 13.94 -8.93
CA THR A 54 2.96 12.94 -9.71
C THR A 54 2.54 11.75 -8.85
N ARG A 55 1.29 11.27 -9.04
CA ARG A 55 0.82 10.02 -8.44
C ARG A 55 1.38 8.82 -9.19
N LEU A 56 1.52 7.71 -8.50
CA LEU A 56 1.84 6.45 -9.15
C LEU A 56 0.63 5.97 -9.97
N PRO A 57 0.86 5.35 -11.14
CA PRO A 57 -0.20 4.81 -11.96
C PRO A 57 -0.96 3.70 -11.22
N GLU A 58 -2.29 3.73 -11.33
CA GLU A 58 -3.17 2.64 -10.93
C GLU A 58 -3.38 1.73 -12.16
N TYR A 59 -2.99 0.46 -12.07
CA TYR A 59 -3.04 -0.45 -13.21
C TYR A 59 -4.34 -1.26 -13.28
N LEU A 60 -5.09 -1.36 -12.18
CA LEU A 60 -6.37 -2.08 -12.16
C LEU A 60 -7.53 -1.15 -11.86
N ARG A 61 -8.60 -1.32 -12.63
CA ARG A 61 -9.90 -0.73 -12.32
C ARG A 61 -10.68 -1.65 -11.38
N GLN A 62 -11.65 -1.11 -10.65
CA GLN A 62 -12.47 -1.89 -9.70
C GLN A 62 -13.14 -3.13 -10.34
N GLN A 63 -13.46 -3.05 -11.63
CA GLN A 63 -14.07 -4.13 -12.42
C GLN A 63 -13.12 -5.30 -12.74
N GLN A 64 -11.82 -5.15 -12.43
CA GLN A 64 -10.77 -6.16 -12.66
C GLN A 64 -10.30 -6.80 -11.35
N ALA A 65 -11.16 -6.78 -10.32
CA ALA A 65 -10.94 -7.43 -9.04
C ALA A 65 -10.58 -8.91 -9.23
N PHE A 66 -9.63 -9.40 -8.43
CA PHE A 66 -9.34 -10.82 -8.36
C PHE A 66 -10.57 -11.59 -7.86
N ASN A 67 -10.88 -12.68 -8.56
CA ASN A 67 -11.88 -13.66 -8.14
C ASN A 67 -11.22 -15.03 -8.03
N GLU A 68 -11.65 -15.88 -7.09
CA GLU A 68 -11.08 -17.24 -6.97
C GLU A 68 -11.31 -18.11 -8.22
N GLN A 69 -12.34 -17.81 -9.02
CA GLN A 69 -12.55 -18.41 -10.33
C GLN A 69 -11.40 -18.11 -11.31
N ASP A 70 -10.61 -17.06 -11.06
CA ASP A 70 -9.43 -16.73 -11.87
C ASP A 70 -8.39 -17.84 -11.87
N PHE A 71 -8.30 -18.66 -10.81
CA PHE A 71 -7.42 -19.84 -10.83
C PHE A 71 -7.80 -20.84 -11.92
N TYR A 72 -9.04 -20.83 -12.40
CA TYR A 72 -9.51 -21.67 -13.50
C TYR A 72 -9.52 -20.92 -14.83
N SER A 73 -9.98 -19.67 -14.86
CA SER A 73 -10.07 -18.88 -16.09
C SER A 73 -8.72 -18.32 -16.57
N LYS A 74 -7.74 -18.20 -15.67
CA LYS A 74 -6.36 -17.76 -15.93
C LYS A 74 -5.38 -18.80 -15.38
N PRO A 75 -5.19 -19.95 -16.07
CA PRO A 75 -4.42 -21.08 -15.53
C PRO A 75 -3.00 -20.74 -15.08
N TRP A 76 -2.36 -19.75 -15.72
CA TRP A 76 -1.02 -19.27 -15.37
C TRP A 76 -0.91 -18.73 -13.93
N LEU A 77 -2.02 -18.35 -13.28
CA LEU A 77 -2.02 -17.99 -11.86
C LEU A 77 -1.58 -19.15 -10.97
N ARG A 78 -1.81 -20.39 -11.41
CA ARG A 78 -1.47 -21.61 -10.64
C ARG A 78 0.01 -21.99 -10.77
N ASP A 79 0.75 -21.35 -11.66
CA ASP A 79 2.20 -21.53 -11.79
C ASP A 79 2.99 -20.74 -10.73
N PHE A 80 2.30 -19.82 -10.04
CA PHE A 80 2.77 -19.26 -8.79
C PHE A 80 2.36 -20.15 -7.63
N ARG A 81 3.33 -20.58 -6.81
CA ARG A 81 3.05 -21.27 -5.55
C ARG A 81 2.19 -20.40 -4.65
N TYR A 82 2.53 -19.11 -4.55
CA TYR A 82 1.79 -18.14 -3.73
C TYR A 82 1.12 -17.06 -4.59
N VAL A 83 -0.17 -16.82 -4.36
CA VAL A 83 -0.87 -15.62 -4.86
C VAL A 83 -1.34 -14.80 -3.66
N ILE A 84 -0.86 -13.57 -3.56
CA ILE A 84 -1.06 -12.66 -2.43
C ILE A 84 -1.99 -11.55 -2.90
N VAL A 85 -3.24 -11.58 -2.43
CA VAL A 85 -4.28 -10.62 -2.82
C VAL A 85 -4.47 -9.62 -1.69
N ILE A 86 -4.17 -8.36 -1.96
CA ILE A 86 -4.32 -7.23 -1.04
C ILE A 86 -5.50 -6.39 -1.49
N ASN A 87 -6.54 -6.29 -0.66
CA ASN A 87 -7.61 -5.33 -0.89
C ASN A 87 -7.30 -4.02 -0.16
N LYS A 88 -6.85 -3.01 -0.89
CA LYS A 88 -6.51 -1.70 -0.36
C LYS A 88 -7.71 -0.79 -0.12
N ALA A 89 -8.94 -1.22 -0.40
CA ALA A 89 -10.12 -0.38 -0.22
C ALA A 89 -10.17 0.26 1.18
N GLU A 90 -10.72 1.46 1.27
CA GLU A 90 -10.91 2.16 2.56
C GLU A 90 -12.12 1.63 3.33
N GLN A 91 -13.12 1.14 2.59
CA GLN A 91 -14.40 0.66 3.11
C GLN A 91 -14.83 -0.59 2.35
N GLY A 92 -15.62 -1.41 3.00
CA GLY A 92 -16.04 -2.72 2.51
C GLY A 92 -15.75 -3.80 3.54
N ARG A 93 -16.40 -4.94 3.41
CA ARG A 93 -16.22 -6.08 4.34
C ARG A 93 -14.81 -6.67 4.28
N THR A 94 -14.19 -6.64 3.11
CA THR A 94 -12.81 -7.14 2.92
C THR A 94 -11.79 -6.02 2.75
N ALA A 95 -12.16 -4.77 3.02
CA ALA A 95 -11.24 -3.64 2.99
C ALA A 95 -10.06 -3.83 3.95
N GLN A 96 -8.87 -3.40 3.52
CA GLN A 96 -7.63 -3.49 4.31
C GLN A 96 -7.33 -4.91 4.80
N THR A 97 -7.51 -5.89 3.91
CA THR A 97 -7.16 -7.29 4.16
C THR A 97 -6.17 -7.81 3.13
N MET A 98 -5.45 -8.84 3.53
CA MET A 98 -4.61 -9.64 2.66
C MET A 98 -5.01 -11.11 2.79
N ARG A 99 -5.24 -11.75 1.64
CA ARG A 99 -5.40 -13.19 1.51
C ARG A 99 -4.22 -13.76 0.75
N VAL A 100 -3.59 -14.79 1.29
CA VAL A 100 -2.51 -15.52 0.61
C VAL A 100 -3.02 -16.90 0.27
N TYR A 101 -2.91 -17.25 -0.99
CA TYR A 101 -3.26 -18.54 -1.54
C TYR A 101 -1.99 -19.34 -1.79
N GLU A 102 -1.90 -20.55 -1.28
CA GLU A 102 -0.88 -21.53 -1.65
C GLU A 102 -1.54 -22.59 -2.55
N TYR A 103 -1.08 -22.70 -3.80
CA TYR A 103 -1.68 -23.58 -4.81
C TYR A 103 -3.22 -23.43 -4.93
N GLY A 104 -3.70 -22.19 -4.89
CA GLY A 104 -5.11 -21.84 -5.00
C GLY A 104 -5.94 -22.03 -3.72
N ARG A 105 -5.32 -22.42 -2.59
CA ARG A 105 -6.01 -22.57 -1.30
C ARG A 105 -5.57 -21.47 -0.34
N VAL A 106 -6.51 -20.80 0.32
CA VAL A 106 -6.18 -19.75 1.30
C VAL A 106 -5.41 -20.36 2.47
N VAL A 107 -4.21 -19.83 2.73
CA VAL A 107 -3.35 -20.22 3.86
C VAL A 107 -3.17 -19.09 4.87
N ILE A 108 -3.28 -17.82 4.44
CA ILE A 108 -3.25 -16.65 5.33
C ILE A 108 -4.45 -15.76 4.98
N ASN A 109 -5.16 -15.30 6.00
CA ASN A 109 -6.15 -14.24 5.90
C ASN A 109 -5.95 -13.28 7.08
N SER A 110 -5.58 -12.04 6.80
CA SER A 110 -5.14 -11.09 7.82
C SER A 110 -5.55 -9.66 7.49
N LYS A 111 -5.61 -8.82 8.50
CA LYS A 111 -5.70 -7.36 8.31
C LYS A 111 -4.35 -6.81 7.89
N VAL A 112 -4.37 -5.80 7.04
CA VAL A 112 -3.19 -5.03 6.65
C VAL A 112 -3.44 -3.54 6.80
N SER A 113 -2.39 -2.73 6.72
CA SER A 113 -2.51 -1.28 6.54
C SER A 113 -1.77 -0.86 5.29
N THR A 114 -2.51 -0.39 4.29
CA THR A 114 -1.95 0.17 3.06
C THR A 114 -1.73 1.67 3.18
N GLY A 115 -1.29 2.30 2.09
CA GLY A 115 -1.04 3.72 1.98
C GLY A 115 -2.26 4.58 2.32
N ARG A 116 -1.99 5.77 2.89
CA ARG A 116 -3.01 6.77 3.23
C ARG A 116 -3.67 7.43 2.00
N GLU A 117 -3.13 7.19 0.79
CA GLU A 117 -3.63 7.76 -0.47
C GLU A 117 -3.60 9.30 -0.50
N GLY A 118 -2.71 9.90 0.30
CA GLY A 118 -2.55 11.35 0.43
C GLY A 118 -1.15 11.81 0.09
N LEU A 119 -0.96 13.13 -0.02
CA LEU A 119 0.38 13.69 -0.18
C LEU A 119 1.10 13.67 1.17
N GLU A 120 2.25 13.02 1.20
CA GLU A 120 3.22 13.13 2.29
C GLU A 120 4.17 14.27 1.96
N LEU A 121 4.06 15.36 2.72
CA LEU A 121 4.88 16.54 2.50
C LEU A 121 6.31 16.28 2.93
N LYS A 122 7.29 16.77 2.14
CA LYS A 122 8.70 16.72 2.53
C LYS A 122 8.95 17.41 3.87
N ARG A 123 9.98 16.98 4.57
CA ARG A 123 10.53 17.68 5.75
C ARG A 123 11.00 19.09 5.38
N LYS A 124 10.84 20.03 6.32
CA LYS A 124 11.20 21.45 6.14
C LYS A 124 12.69 21.66 5.87
N ASN A 125 13.56 20.97 6.61
CA ASN A 125 15.00 20.94 6.40
C ASN A 125 15.57 19.54 6.74
N LYS A 126 16.88 19.34 6.59
CA LYS A 126 17.52 18.02 6.73
C LYS A 126 17.63 17.55 8.17
N GLU A 127 17.64 18.49 9.11
CA GLU A 127 17.74 18.27 10.55
C GLU A 127 16.41 17.72 11.09
N CYS A 128 15.30 18.02 10.41
CA CYS A 128 13.99 17.51 10.79
C CYS A 128 13.83 16.01 10.51
N THR A 129 13.20 15.33 11.47
CA THR A 129 12.83 13.91 11.40
C THR A 129 11.31 13.75 11.34
N GLY A 130 10.81 12.53 11.06
CA GLY A 130 9.37 12.23 11.06
C GLY A 130 8.60 12.61 9.79
N ALA A 131 9.26 13.18 8.79
CA ALA A 131 8.72 13.45 7.46
C ALA A 131 9.74 13.05 6.38
N PRO A 132 9.28 12.67 5.17
CA PRO A 132 10.16 12.18 4.11
C PRO A 132 11.07 13.29 3.57
N ALA A 133 12.21 12.91 3.00
CA ALA A 133 13.13 13.87 2.39
C ALA A 133 12.58 14.57 1.13
N LYS A 134 11.58 13.96 0.47
CA LYS A 134 10.89 14.48 -0.71
C LYS A 134 9.39 14.24 -0.57
N SER A 135 8.58 15.13 -1.16
CA SER A 135 7.14 14.96 -1.18
C SER A 135 6.79 13.82 -2.12
N TYR A 136 5.82 13.01 -1.74
CA TYR A 136 5.34 11.92 -2.58
C TYR A 136 3.92 11.52 -2.14
N TRP A 137 3.23 10.76 -2.96
CA TRP A 137 1.92 10.22 -2.59
C TRP A 137 2.08 8.92 -1.84
N SER A 138 1.51 8.82 -0.64
CA SER A 138 1.45 7.57 0.15
C SER A 138 0.42 6.60 -0.42
N GLN A 139 0.55 6.32 -1.70
CA GLN A 139 -0.31 5.43 -2.47
C GLN A 139 0.24 4.01 -2.42
N THR A 140 -0.67 3.04 -2.33
CA THR A 140 -0.34 1.64 -2.64
C THR A 140 -0.99 1.36 -4.00
N PRO A 141 -0.27 1.41 -5.11
CA PRO A 141 -0.91 1.35 -6.42
C PRO A 141 -1.51 -0.03 -6.67
N THR A 142 -2.68 -0.08 -7.31
CA THR A 142 -3.29 -1.30 -7.80
C THR A 142 -2.50 -1.85 -8.97
N GLY A 143 -2.43 -3.17 -9.08
CA GLY A 143 -1.64 -3.83 -10.10
C GLY A 143 -1.27 -5.25 -9.71
N TYR A 144 -0.59 -5.90 -10.65
CA TYR A 144 0.06 -7.19 -10.48
C TYR A 144 1.56 -6.97 -10.35
N TYR A 145 2.17 -7.57 -9.33
CA TYR A 145 3.58 -7.40 -9.00
C TYR A 145 4.21 -8.74 -8.64
N THR A 146 5.52 -8.84 -8.85
CA THR A 146 6.32 -9.96 -8.37
C THR A 146 7.36 -9.43 -7.37
N PRO A 147 7.68 -10.16 -6.29
CA PRO A 147 8.75 -9.78 -5.39
C PRO A 147 10.07 -9.63 -6.15
N LYS A 148 10.81 -8.57 -5.85
CA LYS A 148 12.13 -8.27 -6.42
C LYS A 148 13.24 -8.59 -5.43
N PHE A 149 13.07 -8.20 -4.18
CA PHE A 149 14.10 -8.37 -3.15
C PHE A 149 13.48 -8.53 -1.77
N LEU A 150 14.10 -9.38 -0.95
CA LEU A 150 13.68 -9.67 0.41
C LEU A 150 14.76 -9.20 1.39
N SER A 151 14.36 -8.54 2.47
CA SER A 151 15.26 -8.09 3.52
C SER A 151 14.63 -8.31 4.89
N LYS A 152 15.26 -9.17 5.70
CA LYS A 152 14.74 -9.52 7.03
C LYS A 152 14.77 -8.33 8.00
N ASP A 153 15.84 -7.56 7.98
CA ASP A 153 16.10 -6.47 8.94
C ASP A 153 16.21 -5.12 8.21
N HIS A 154 15.26 -4.82 7.32
CA HIS A 154 15.32 -3.61 6.51
C HIS A 154 15.14 -2.34 7.35
N HIS A 155 15.81 -1.27 6.95
CA HIS A 155 15.64 0.05 7.54
C HIS A 155 15.38 1.09 6.44
N SER A 156 14.21 1.73 6.49
CA SER A 156 13.82 2.77 5.54
C SER A 156 14.63 4.04 5.76
N SER A 157 15.38 4.47 4.76
CA SER A 157 16.05 5.77 4.77
C SER A 157 15.07 6.95 4.62
N SER A 158 13.96 6.76 3.91
CA SER A 158 12.96 7.82 3.69
C SER A 158 12.20 8.19 4.95
N TRP A 159 11.99 7.23 5.84
CA TRP A 159 11.20 7.40 7.07
C TRP A 159 11.99 7.19 8.35
N ASP A 160 13.28 6.85 8.24
CA ASP A 160 14.14 6.51 9.37
C ASP A 160 13.47 5.49 10.31
N SER A 161 13.00 4.38 9.73
CA SER A 161 12.17 3.40 10.44
C SER A 161 12.52 1.98 10.02
N SER A 162 12.52 1.08 10.99
CA SER A 162 12.64 -0.36 10.75
C SER A 162 11.42 -0.90 9.98
N MET A 163 11.68 -1.81 9.05
CA MET A 163 10.71 -2.57 8.25
C MET A 163 11.11 -4.06 8.29
N PRO A 164 10.86 -4.76 9.41
CA PRO A 164 11.22 -6.17 9.51
C PRO A 164 10.45 -7.03 8.48
N PHE A 165 11.09 -8.09 8.01
CA PHE A 165 10.53 -9.06 7.07
C PHE A 165 10.02 -8.42 5.76
N ALA A 166 10.76 -7.45 5.23
CA ALA A 166 10.38 -6.70 4.05
C ALA A 166 10.46 -7.53 2.77
N ILE A 167 9.38 -7.52 1.99
CA ILE A 167 9.25 -8.10 0.65
C ILE A 167 8.99 -6.95 -0.33
N PHE A 168 10.03 -6.47 -1.00
CA PHE A 168 9.94 -5.39 -1.98
C PHE A 168 9.37 -5.90 -3.30
N TYR A 169 8.36 -5.20 -3.80
CA TYR A 169 7.73 -5.50 -5.09
C TYR A 169 7.78 -4.32 -6.07
N ASP A 170 8.04 -3.11 -5.56
CA ASP A 170 8.35 -1.91 -6.34
C ASP A 170 9.57 -1.22 -5.71
N VAL A 171 10.74 -1.43 -6.32
CA VAL A 171 12.02 -0.95 -5.81
C VAL A 171 12.19 0.55 -6.05
N ASP A 172 11.67 1.07 -7.17
CA ASP A 172 11.78 2.50 -7.51
C ASP A 172 11.05 3.38 -6.49
N ASN A 173 9.89 2.90 -6.05
CA ASN A 173 9.03 3.62 -5.10
C ASN A 173 9.18 3.13 -3.66
N GLY A 174 10.04 2.13 -3.42
CA GLY A 174 10.30 1.56 -2.10
C GLY A 174 9.06 0.91 -1.47
N LEU A 175 8.17 0.34 -2.28
CA LEU A 175 6.97 -0.32 -1.78
C LEU A 175 7.26 -1.79 -1.44
N ALA A 176 6.88 -2.16 -0.23
CA ALA A 176 7.07 -3.50 0.30
C ALA A 176 5.87 -3.95 1.14
N LEU A 177 5.72 -5.27 1.26
CA LEU A 177 5.03 -5.87 2.41
C LEU A 177 6.04 -5.96 3.55
N HIS A 178 5.67 -5.61 4.79
CA HIS A 178 6.56 -5.74 5.94
C HIS A 178 5.79 -5.71 7.27
N GLU A 179 6.47 -6.08 8.35
CA GLU A 179 5.93 -5.99 9.71
C GLU A 179 5.64 -4.53 10.10
N VAL A 180 4.47 -4.30 10.68
CA VAL A 180 4.12 -3.03 11.31
C VAL A 180 4.95 -2.79 12.55
N TYR A 181 5.51 -1.59 12.69
CA TYR A 181 6.16 -1.23 13.94
C TYR A 181 5.16 -1.31 15.10
N LYS A 182 5.53 -1.98 16.19
CA LYS A 182 4.66 -2.40 17.31
C LYS A 182 3.64 -1.35 17.78
N LYS A 183 4.01 -0.07 17.86
CA LYS A 183 3.11 1.02 18.30
C LYS A 183 1.98 1.36 17.31
N TYR A 184 2.07 0.87 16.07
CA TYR A 184 1.09 1.11 15.01
C TYR A 184 0.23 -0.12 14.69
N THR A 185 0.28 -1.17 15.52
CA THR A 185 -0.51 -2.40 15.32
C THR A 185 -2.01 -2.11 15.26
N ASP A 186 -2.50 -1.16 16.08
CA ASP A 186 -3.92 -0.78 16.13
C ASP A 186 -4.43 -0.11 14.84
N TYR A 187 -3.53 0.23 13.92
CA TYR A 187 -3.86 0.83 12.62
C TYR A 187 -4.07 -0.22 11.52
N LEU A 188 -3.81 -1.49 11.78
CA LEU A 188 -4.14 -2.57 10.86
C LEU A 188 -5.65 -2.62 10.63
N GLY A 189 -6.07 -2.81 9.37
CA GLY A 189 -7.45 -2.64 8.94
C GLY A 189 -7.79 -1.22 8.48
N GLY A 190 -6.80 -0.32 8.41
CA GLY A 190 -6.96 1.05 7.93
C GLY A 190 -5.85 1.48 6.97
N ARG A 191 -6.16 2.46 6.11
CA ARG A 191 -5.17 3.14 5.25
C ARG A 191 -4.29 4.07 6.07
N ALA A 192 -3.22 3.53 6.67
CA ALA A 192 -2.40 4.27 7.65
C ALA A 192 -0.90 4.26 7.38
N SER A 193 -0.42 3.67 6.28
CA SER A 193 1.00 3.61 5.93
C SER A 193 1.44 4.76 5.01
N GLY A 194 2.75 4.88 4.81
CA GLY A 194 3.32 5.76 3.78
C GLY A 194 3.25 5.19 2.36
N GLY A 195 2.58 4.05 2.12
CA GLY A 195 2.48 3.41 0.80
C GLY A 195 2.78 1.91 0.84
N CYS A 196 3.66 1.45 1.76
CA CYS A 196 3.90 0.03 2.00
C CYS A 196 2.66 -0.70 2.54
N THR A 197 2.63 -2.02 2.42
CA THR A 197 1.59 -2.85 3.03
C THR A 197 2.09 -3.41 4.36
N ARG A 198 1.58 -2.86 5.46
CA ARG A 198 1.94 -3.26 6.82
C ARG A 198 1.14 -4.48 7.27
N GLN A 199 1.80 -5.43 7.92
CA GLN A 199 1.24 -6.68 8.43
C GLN A 199 1.53 -6.82 9.94
N ASP A 200 0.78 -7.66 10.66
CA ASP A 200 1.20 -8.06 12.01
C ASP A 200 2.50 -8.90 11.96
N ALA A 201 3.24 -8.94 13.07
CA ALA A 201 4.54 -9.59 13.16
C ALA A 201 4.52 -11.06 12.74
N LYS A 202 3.52 -11.83 13.20
CA LYS A 202 3.41 -13.25 12.90
C LYS A 202 3.21 -13.47 11.40
N THR A 203 2.29 -12.72 10.81
CA THR A 203 1.96 -12.81 9.39
C THR A 203 3.12 -12.35 8.50
N ALA A 204 3.82 -11.28 8.88
CA ALA A 204 4.98 -10.77 8.15
C ALA A 204 6.11 -11.81 8.10
N GLU A 205 6.47 -12.39 9.26
CA GLU A 205 7.49 -13.44 9.35
C GLU A 205 7.10 -14.70 8.56
N GLU A 206 5.86 -15.17 8.74
CA GLU A 206 5.37 -16.36 8.04
C GLU A 206 5.40 -16.16 6.52
N LEU A 207 4.86 -15.05 6.01
CA LEU A 207 4.83 -14.77 4.59
C LEU A 207 6.25 -14.61 4.03
N PHE A 208 7.14 -13.91 4.74
CA PHE A 208 8.51 -13.72 4.32
C PHE A 208 9.24 -15.06 4.14
N ASN A 209 9.13 -15.96 5.13
CA ASN A 209 9.77 -17.26 5.06
C ASN A 209 9.20 -18.10 3.90
N ARG A 210 7.87 -18.12 3.74
CA ARG A 210 7.18 -18.79 2.64
C ARG A 210 7.64 -18.29 1.27
N VAL A 211 7.72 -16.98 1.06
CA VAL A 211 8.17 -16.40 -0.21
C VAL A 211 9.65 -16.72 -0.43
N LYS A 212 10.49 -16.57 0.60
CA LYS A 212 11.94 -16.83 0.54
C LYS A 212 12.26 -18.26 0.13
N GLU A 213 11.49 -19.24 0.58
CA GLU A 213 11.64 -20.66 0.20
C GLU A 213 11.51 -20.91 -1.31
N THR A 214 10.90 -19.98 -2.04
CA THR A 214 10.66 -20.09 -3.49
C THR A 214 11.65 -19.29 -4.34
N GLU A 215 12.74 -18.82 -3.75
CA GLU A 215 13.78 -18.07 -4.46
C GLU A 215 14.31 -18.85 -5.68
N ARG A 216 14.54 -18.15 -6.79
CA ARG A 216 14.97 -18.67 -8.10
C ARG A 216 13.95 -19.61 -8.78
N ALA A 217 12.69 -19.62 -8.34
CA ALA A 217 11.64 -20.36 -9.04
C ALA A 217 11.37 -19.78 -10.44
N THR A 218 11.21 -20.64 -11.43
CA THR A 218 10.72 -20.23 -12.75
C THR A 218 9.24 -19.84 -12.63
N ILE A 219 8.91 -18.60 -13.02
CA ILE A 219 7.55 -18.03 -12.92
C ILE A 219 7.12 -17.41 -14.25
N PRO A 220 5.80 -17.29 -14.50
CA PRO A 220 5.29 -16.43 -15.57
C PRO A 220 5.78 -14.98 -15.40
N GLU A 221 6.17 -14.34 -16.51
CA GLU A 221 6.37 -12.89 -16.54
C GLU A 221 5.01 -12.20 -16.74
N ILE A 222 4.68 -11.26 -15.84
CA ILE A 222 3.35 -10.62 -15.77
C ILE A 222 3.49 -9.10 -15.90
N ASN A 223 2.65 -8.50 -16.74
CA ASN A 223 2.51 -7.06 -16.85
C ASN A 223 1.74 -6.49 -15.65
N PRO A 224 1.94 -5.20 -15.29
CA PRO A 224 1.22 -4.58 -14.17
C PRO A 224 -0.31 -4.63 -14.26
N ASP A 225 -0.88 -4.75 -15.47
CA ASP A 225 -2.32 -4.90 -15.72
C ASP A 225 -2.86 -6.33 -15.52
N GLY A 226 -1.98 -7.29 -15.20
CA GLY A 226 -2.33 -8.69 -14.96
C GLY A 226 -2.33 -9.58 -16.20
N THR A 227 -1.91 -9.07 -17.36
CA THR A 227 -1.72 -9.91 -18.55
C THR A 227 -0.37 -10.62 -18.52
N PRO A 228 -0.28 -11.90 -18.92
CA PRO A 228 1.01 -12.56 -19.07
C PRO A 228 1.76 -12.00 -20.27
N VAL A 229 3.08 -11.86 -20.15
CA VAL A 229 3.95 -11.62 -21.29
C VAL A 229 4.02 -12.89 -22.12
N LEU A 230 3.92 -12.76 -23.44
CA LEU A 230 3.93 -13.90 -24.37
C LEU A 230 5.25 -13.95 -25.15
N ASN A 231 5.69 -15.16 -25.49
CA ASN A 231 6.72 -15.40 -26.48
C ASN A 231 6.16 -15.16 -27.91
N GLU A 232 7.03 -15.17 -28.92
CA GLU A 232 6.64 -14.98 -30.32
C GLU A 232 5.64 -16.04 -30.83
N ASP A 233 5.66 -17.24 -30.25
CA ASP A 233 4.74 -18.34 -30.56
C ASP A 233 3.38 -18.24 -29.83
N GLY A 234 3.18 -17.18 -29.04
CA GLY A 234 1.97 -16.95 -28.25
C GLY A 234 1.92 -17.72 -26.92
N SER A 235 2.93 -18.52 -26.58
CA SER A 235 3.03 -19.17 -25.28
C SER A 235 3.38 -18.17 -24.17
N VAL A 236 2.98 -18.46 -22.93
CA VAL A 236 3.36 -17.62 -21.76
C VAL A 236 4.88 -17.65 -21.60
N LYS A 237 5.48 -16.47 -21.46
CA LYS A 237 6.91 -16.31 -21.18
C LYS A 237 7.19 -16.58 -19.71
N TYR A 238 8.20 -17.40 -19.46
CA TYR A 238 8.67 -17.72 -18.12
C TYR A 238 10.06 -17.17 -17.88
N ILE A 239 10.29 -16.70 -16.65
CA ILE A 239 11.56 -16.11 -16.21
C ILE A 239 12.00 -16.75 -14.89
N ASN A 240 13.31 -16.83 -14.67
CA ASN A 240 13.90 -17.21 -13.39
C ASN A 240 14.77 -16.09 -12.80
N SER A 241 14.88 -14.97 -13.51
CA SER A 241 15.62 -13.77 -13.12
C SER A 241 14.84 -12.54 -13.56
N GLN A 242 14.97 -11.46 -12.81
CA GLN A 242 14.33 -10.18 -13.08
C GLN A 242 15.42 -9.11 -13.18
N TYR A 243 15.22 -8.12 -14.03
CA TYR A 243 16.15 -7.01 -14.18
C TYR A 243 15.44 -5.71 -13.82
N TRP A 244 16.17 -4.83 -13.15
CA TRP A 244 15.72 -3.49 -12.85
C TRP A 244 16.81 -2.52 -13.24
N THR A 245 16.44 -1.48 -13.97
CA THR A 245 17.38 -0.43 -14.39
C THR A 245 17.03 0.85 -13.66
N SER A 246 17.98 1.33 -12.85
CA SER A 246 17.87 2.59 -12.12
C SER A 246 17.66 3.74 -13.09
N GLN A 247 16.53 4.44 -12.94
CA GLN A 247 16.25 5.64 -13.74
C GLN A 247 17.23 6.79 -13.47
N LYS A 248 17.93 6.76 -12.32
CA LYS A 248 18.88 7.81 -11.92
C LYS A 248 20.30 7.55 -12.40
N THR A 249 20.75 6.30 -12.31
CA THR A 249 22.15 5.93 -12.58
C THR A 249 22.32 5.14 -13.88
N GLY A 250 21.24 4.64 -14.47
CA GLY A 250 21.27 3.72 -15.62
C GLY A 250 21.78 2.32 -15.29
N GLU A 251 22.15 2.07 -14.03
CA GLU A 251 22.67 0.79 -13.58
C GLU A 251 21.57 -0.26 -13.60
N THR A 252 21.88 -1.44 -14.15
CA THR A 252 20.97 -2.57 -14.18
C THR A 252 21.35 -3.59 -13.13
N VAL A 253 20.43 -3.87 -12.21
CA VAL A 253 20.57 -4.87 -11.17
C VAL A 253 19.76 -6.10 -11.54
N LYS A 254 20.37 -7.28 -11.38
CA LYS A 254 19.72 -8.57 -11.54
C LYS A 254 19.18 -9.05 -10.19
N PHE A 255 17.90 -9.37 -10.15
CA PHE A 255 17.22 -9.96 -9.01
C PHE A 255 16.82 -11.41 -9.29
N ASN A 256 16.77 -12.22 -8.23
CA ASN A 256 16.15 -13.53 -8.30
C ASN A 256 14.62 -13.38 -8.45
N THR A 257 13.99 -14.42 -8.95
CA THR A 257 12.54 -14.60 -8.93
C THR A 257 12.11 -15.29 -7.64
N PHE A 258 10.84 -15.13 -7.29
CA PHE A 258 10.18 -15.86 -6.20
C PHE A 258 8.85 -16.35 -6.75
N SER A 259 8.42 -17.57 -6.40
CA SER A 259 7.12 -18.14 -6.82
C SER A 259 5.96 -17.51 -6.05
N ALA A 260 5.83 -16.19 -6.18
CA ALA A 260 4.82 -15.38 -5.55
C ALA A 260 4.36 -14.26 -6.49
N LEU A 261 3.04 -14.10 -6.61
CA LEU A 261 2.39 -13.00 -7.31
C LEU A 261 1.64 -12.15 -6.29
N ILE A 262 1.82 -10.84 -6.33
CA ILE A 262 1.13 -9.87 -5.48
C ILE A 262 0.11 -9.14 -6.34
N ILE A 263 -1.15 -9.15 -5.92
CA ILE A 263 -2.26 -8.48 -6.59
C ILE A 263 -2.79 -7.43 -5.62
N VAL A 264 -2.64 -6.15 -5.96
CA VAL A 264 -3.23 -5.05 -5.19
C VAL A 264 -4.48 -4.57 -5.90
N GLN A 265 -5.62 -4.57 -5.21
CA GLN A 265 -6.91 -4.16 -5.74
C GLN A 265 -7.61 -3.15 -4.83
N ASP A 266 -8.52 -2.34 -5.36
CA ASP A 266 -9.31 -1.35 -4.60
C ASP A 266 -10.82 -1.66 -4.75
N VAL A 267 -11.28 -2.71 -4.06
CA VAL A 267 -12.62 -3.30 -4.24
C VAL A 267 -13.48 -3.05 -3.02
N ARG A 268 -14.65 -2.44 -3.23
CA ARG A 268 -15.65 -2.16 -2.18
C ARG A 268 -16.75 -3.22 -2.27
N ASP A 269 -16.96 -3.97 -1.19
CA ASP A 269 -17.84 -5.14 -1.11
C ASP A 269 -18.71 -5.22 0.16
#